data_AF-A0A9W9YNI3-F1
#
_entry.id   AF-A0A9W9YNI3-F1
#
_cell.length_a   1.000
_cell.length_b   1.000
_cell.length_c   1.000
_cell.angle_alpha   90.00
_cell.angle_beta   90.00
_cell.angle_gamma   90.00
#
_symmetry.space_group_name_H-M   'P 1'
#
loop_
_entity.id
_entity.type
_entity.pdbx_description
1 polymer ?
#
loop_
_entity_poly.entity_id
_entity_poly.type
_entity_poly.pdbx_seq_one_letter_code
_entity_poly.pdbx_strand_id
1 'polypeptide(L)'
;MELTQVVFMVADVWLSYWCNEEEQYLMAISSDNNTTSSDVQQLDRNLYLGIYSVFVVCLLFFTLLRTQLFFKLTILASRKLHLRMFSALLRAPSYFFDTNSIGRILNRFSKDMGFVDDMMPFTYCDFLQTLFVVVGILALVAANNPVTFVVVIPIVIMFWFLRSYYMKTSREVKRIEGISKYFAYV
;
A
#
# COMPACT_ATOMS: atom_id res chain seq x y z
N MET A 1 5.90 -3.77 -0.28
CA MET A 1 4.59 -3.43 -0.89
C MET A 1 4.80 -2.89 -2.30
N GLU A 2 5.73 -1.94 -2.47
CA GLU A 2 6.21 -1.53 -3.79
C GLU A 2 6.82 -2.66 -4.61
N LEU A 3 7.66 -3.53 -4.03
CA LEU A 3 8.31 -4.59 -4.82
C LEU A 3 7.28 -5.48 -5.53
N THR A 4 6.17 -5.83 -4.87
CA THR A 4 5.07 -6.55 -5.51
C THR A 4 4.34 -5.73 -6.56
N GLN A 5 4.12 -4.42 -6.34
CA GLN A 5 3.47 -3.55 -7.32
C GLN A 5 4.35 -3.29 -8.56
N VAL A 6 5.67 -3.17 -8.38
CA VAL A 6 6.64 -3.10 -9.47
C VAL A 6 6.63 -4.41 -10.26
N VAL A 7 6.58 -5.57 -9.61
CA VAL A 7 6.45 -6.86 -10.30
C VAL A 7 5.12 -6.95 -11.07
N PHE A 8 4.01 -6.44 -10.51
CA PHE A 8 2.74 -6.32 -11.23
C PHE A 8 2.86 -5.39 -12.44
N MET A 9 3.42 -4.19 -12.30
CA MET A 9 3.64 -3.26 -13.40
C MET A 9 4.54 -3.84 -14.50
N VAL A 10 5.61 -4.53 -14.12
CA VAL A 10 6.52 -5.20 -15.08
C VAL A 10 5.78 -6.31 -15.81
N ALA A 11 4.95 -7.08 -15.12
CA ALA A 11 4.11 -8.11 -15.76
C ALA A 11 3.06 -7.48 -16.71
N ASP A 12 2.43 -6.37 -16.32
CA ASP A 12 1.45 -5.65 -17.14
C ASP A 12 2.10 -5.02 -18.38
N VAL A 13 3.28 -4.41 -18.24
CA VAL A 13 4.05 -3.84 -19.37
C VAL A 13 4.50 -4.94 -20.33
N TRP A 14 4.97 -6.07 -19.80
CA TRP A 14 5.33 -7.23 -20.62
C TRP A 14 4.13 -7.78 -21.38
N LEU A 15 2.97 -7.90 -20.73
CA LEU A 15 1.73 -8.35 -21.36
C LEU A 15 1.27 -7.37 -22.46
N SER A 16 1.39 -6.07 -22.22
CA SER A 16 1.08 -5.03 -23.20
C SER A 16 1.98 -5.12 -24.44
N TYR A 17 3.29 -5.33 -24.25
CA TYR A 17 4.24 -5.53 -25.35
C TYR A 17 3.87 -6.76 -26.18
N TRP A 18 3.56 -7.88 -25.53
CA TRP A 18 3.16 -9.12 -26.21
C TRP A 18 1.85 -8.97 -26.99
N CYS A 19 0.81 -8.36 -26.41
CA CYS A 19 -0.44 -8.09 -27.11
C CYS A 19 -0.23 -7.25 -28.37
N ASN A 20 0.68 -6.26 -28.31
CA ASN A 20 0.99 -5.40 -29.45
C ASN A 20 1.74 -6.15 -30.56
N GLU A 21 2.65 -7.07 -30.22
CA GLU A 21 3.29 -7.95 -31.22
C GLU A 21 2.30 -8.93 -31.86
N GLU A 22 1.37 -9.50 -31.09
CA GLU A 22 0.33 -10.39 -31.62
C GLU A 22 -0.63 -9.66 -32.56
N GLU A 23 -1.04 -8.43 -32.22
CA GLU A 23 -1.92 -7.61 -33.06
C GLU A 23 -1.27 -7.26 -34.41
N GLN A 24 0.02 -6.89 -34.42
CA GLN A 24 0.76 -6.63 -35.65
C GLN A 24 0.87 -7.86 -36.55
N TYR A 25 1.03 -9.06 -35.96
CA TYR A 25 1.04 -10.32 -36.69
C TYR A 25 -0.30 -10.63 -37.35
N LEU A 26 -1.42 -10.41 -36.65
CA LEU A 26 -2.77 -10.60 -37.19
C LEU A 26 -3.11 -9.60 -38.31
N MET A 27 -2.61 -8.37 -38.20
CA MET A 27 -2.74 -7.35 -39.26
C MET A 27 -1.91 -7.70 -40.50
N ALA A 28 -0.71 -8.27 -40.34
CA ALA A 28 0.11 -8.73 -41.47
C ALA A 28 -0.56 -9.88 -42.24
N ILE A 29 -1.12 -10.87 -41.54
CA ILE A 29 -1.83 -12.00 -42.16
C ILE A 29 -3.11 -11.56 -42.88
N SER A 30 -3.86 -10.62 -42.32
CA SER A 30 -5.11 -10.13 -42.96
C SER A 30 -4.87 -9.28 -44.21
N SER A 31 -3.68 -8.70 -44.36
CA SER A 31 -3.25 -7.98 -45.58
C SER A 31 -2.78 -8.92 -46.70
N ASP A 32 -2.17 -10.06 -46.35
CA ASP A 32 -1.64 -11.05 -47.29
C ASP A 32 -2.68 -12.12 -47.68
N ASN A 33 -3.75 -11.73 -48.38
CA ASN A 33 -4.74 -12.69 -48.90
C ASN A 33 -4.33 -13.39 -50.21
N ASN A 34 -3.14 -13.11 -50.78
CA ASN A 34 -2.80 -13.53 -52.15
C ASN A 34 -1.45 -14.27 -52.37
N THR A 35 -0.76 -14.78 -51.34
CA THR A 35 0.37 -15.69 -51.61
C THR A 35 0.44 -16.86 -50.62
N THR A 36 0.73 -18.03 -51.19
CA THR A 36 0.73 -19.34 -50.56
C THR A 36 1.62 -19.41 -49.33
N SER A 37 0.95 -19.58 -48.18
CA SER A 37 1.30 -20.35 -47.00
C SER A 37 2.67 -21.03 -47.02
N SER A 38 3.72 -20.45 -46.42
CA SER A 38 4.88 -21.21 -45.91
C SER A 38 5.80 -20.45 -44.95
N ASP A 39 5.91 -19.12 -45.02
CA ASP A 39 6.96 -18.38 -44.28
C ASP A 39 6.46 -17.23 -43.41
N VAL A 40 5.20 -17.30 -42.95
CA VAL A 40 4.78 -16.45 -41.84
C VAL A 40 5.28 -17.13 -40.56
N GLN A 41 6.43 -16.67 -40.08
CA GLN A 41 7.12 -17.10 -38.86
C GLN A 41 6.09 -17.33 -37.75
N GLN A 42 5.72 -18.59 -37.55
CA GLN A 42 4.67 -18.98 -36.63
C GLN A 42 5.18 -18.67 -35.23
N LEU A 43 4.76 -17.53 -34.66
CA LEU A 43 5.09 -17.15 -33.30
C LEU A 43 4.78 -18.35 -32.42
N ASP A 44 5.77 -18.87 -31.67
CA ASP A 44 5.60 -20.00 -30.76
C ASP A 44 4.68 -19.56 -29.60
N ARG A 45 3.38 -19.47 -29.89
CA ARG A 45 2.32 -19.01 -28.99
C ARG A 45 2.33 -19.83 -27.69
N ASN A 46 2.71 -21.10 -27.80
CA ASN A 46 2.90 -22.00 -26.67
C ASN A 46 4.04 -21.57 -25.73
N LEU A 47 5.14 -21.01 -26.26
CA LEU A 47 6.27 -20.54 -25.46
C LEU A 47 5.92 -19.23 -24.72
N TYR A 48 5.24 -18.30 -25.40
CA TYR A 48 4.75 -17.05 -24.77
C TYR A 48 3.68 -17.31 -23.70
N LEU A 49 2.71 -18.21 -23.96
CA LEU A 49 1.74 -18.66 -22.96
C LEU A 49 2.42 -19.35 -21.77
N GLY A 50 3.48 -20.13 -22.02
CA GLY A 50 4.31 -20.74 -21.00
C GLY A 50 4.95 -19.70 -20.08
N ILE A 51 5.60 -18.68 -20.64
CA ILE A 51 6.21 -17.57 -19.89
C ILE A 51 5.16 -16.82 -19.06
N TYR A 52 4.00 -16.51 -19.65
CA TYR A 52 2.90 -15.86 -18.93
C TYR A 52 2.42 -16.69 -17.74
N SER A 53 2.26 -18.01 -17.91
CA SER A 53 1.83 -18.91 -16.83
C SER A 53 2.81 -18.89 -15.65
N VAL A 54 4.13 -18.85 -15.93
CA VAL A 54 5.17 -18.76 -14.90
C VAL A 54 5.11 -17.41 -14.17
N PHE A 55 4.90 -16.31 -14.89
CA PHE A 55 4.69 -14.99 -14.28
C PHE A 55 3.49 -14.96 -13.35
N VAL A 56 2.35 -15.51 -13.76
CA VAL A 56 1.12 -15.57 -12.94
C VAL A 56 1.34 -16.39 -11.67
N VAL A 57 1.98 -17.57 -11.79
CA VAL A 57 2.29 -18.42 -10.62
C VAL A 57 3.25 -17.70 -9.66
N CYS A 58 4.27 -17.03 -10.20
CA CYS A 58 5.21 -16.23 -9.42
C CYS A 58 4.51 -15.08 -8.68
N LEU A 59 3.64 -14.34 -9.36
CA LEU A 59 2.83 -13.27 -8.77
C LEU A 59 1.93 -13.77 -7.64
N LEU A 60 1.29 -14.94 -7.83
CA LEU A 60 0.49 -15.59 -6.81
C LEU A 60 1.33 -15.91 -5.57
N PHE A 61 2.49 -16.53 -5.77
CA PHE A 61 3.41 -16.87 -4.68
C PHE A 61 3.87 -15.62 -3.92
N PHE A 62 4.28 -14.56 -4.62
CA PHE A 62 4.69 -13.31 -3.99
C PHE A 62 3.55 -12.62 -3.23
N THR A 63 2.32 -12.70 -3.74
CA THR A 63 1.14 -12.14 -3.07
C THR A 63 0.81 -12.91 -1.79
N LEU A 64 0.91 -14.24 -1.81
CA LEU A 64 0.75 -15.06 -0.61
C LEU A 64 1.83 -14.77 0.43
N LEU A 65 3.10 -14.70 0.01
CA LEU A 65 4.22 -14.35 0.89
C LEU A 65 4.01 -12.97 1.53
N ARG A 66 3.54 -11.98 0.76
CA ARG A 66 3.19 -10.64 1.25
C ARG A 66 2.14 -10.70 2.36
N THR A 67 1.04 -11.42 2.15
CA THR A 67 -0.04 -11.54 3.14
C THR A 67 0.44 -12.21 4.41
N GLN A 68 1.29 -13.25 4.30
CA GLN A 68 1.90 -13.92 5.44
C GLN A 68 2.84 -13.01 6.23
N LEU A 69 3.69 -12.24 5.55
CA LEU A 69 4.57 -11.26 6.20
C LEU A 69 3.77 -10.18 6.93
N PHE A 70 2.73 -9.66 6.30
CA PHE A 70 1.85 -8.65 6.90
C PHE A 70 1.20 -9.18 8.19
N PHE A 71 0.62 -10.39 8.14
CA PHE A 71 0.02 -11.03 9.30
C PHE A 71 1.01 -11.23 10.46
N LYS A 72 2.24 -11.69 10.15
CA LYS A 72 3.30 -11.85 11.16
C LYS A 72 3.71 -10.52 11.79
N LEU A 73 3.85 -9.46 10.99
CA LEU A 73 4.21 -8.13 11.49
C LEU A 73 3.13 -7.56 12.41
N THR A 74 1.86 -7.69 12.04
CA THR A 74 0.72 -7.25 12.87
C THR A 74 0.70 -7.97 14.22
N ILE A 75 0.82 -9.30 14.23
CA ILE A 75 0.85 -10.07 15.48
C ILE A 75 2.06 -9.70 16.35
N LEU A 76 3.22 -9.52 15.74
CA LEU A 76 4.42 -9.13 16.47
C LEU A 76 4.27 -7.74 17.11
N ALA A 77 3.69 -6.78 16.37
CA ALA A 77 3.43 -5.43 16.85
C ALA A 77 2.42 -5.44 18.01
N SER A 78 1.29 -6.12 17.82
CA SER A 78 0.24 -6.34 18.83
C SER A 78 0.84 -6.92 20.12
N ARG A 79 1.56 -8.04 20.02
CA ARG A 79 2.18 -8.71 21.18
C ARG A 79 3.18 -7.80 21.89
N LYS A 80 4.00 -7.04 21.15
CA LYS A 80 4.97 -6.11 21.74
C LYS A 80 4.28 -4.95 22.46
N LEU A 81 3.17 -4.44 21.91
CA LEU A 81 2.37 -3.40 22.54
C LEU A 81 1.70 -3.92 23.82
N HIS A 82 1.08 -5.10 23.76
CA HIS A 82 0.47 -5.78 24.91
C HIS A 82 1.46 -5.91 26.06
N LEU A 83 2.66 -6.45 25.79
CA LEU A 83 3.69 -6.66 26.80
C LEU A 83 4.18 -5.35 27.42
N ARG A 84 4.30 -4.29 26.61
CA ARG A 84 4.69 -2.96 27.12
C ARG A 84 3.62 -2.37 28.03
N MET A 85 2.36 -2.43 27.62
CA MET A 85 1.24 -1.93 28.43
C MET A 85 1.06 -2.75 29.72
N PHE A 86 1.17 -4.07 29.64
CA PHE A 86 1.10 -4.95 30.80
C PHE A 86 2.26 -4.70 31.79
N SER A 87 3.49 -4.55 31.28
CA SER A 87 4.66 -4.21 32.11
C SER A 87 4.53 -2.82 32.76
N ALA A 88 3.98 -1.84 32.03
CA ALA A 88 3.70 -0.52 32.59
C ALA A 88 2.64 -0.59 33.70
N LEU A 89 1.61 -1.44 33.53
CA LEU A 89 0.58 -1.64 34.53
C LEU A 89 1.14 -2.29 35.80
N LEU A 90 2.00 -3.30 35.69
CA LEU A 90 2.64 -3.95 36.84
C LEU A 90 3.56 -3.03 37.63
N ARG A 91 4.11 -1.99 36.99
CA ARG A 91 4.96 -0.97 37.64
C ARG A 91 4.17 0.21 38.21
N ALA A 92 2.85 0.26 38.01
CA ALA A 92 2.03 1.33 38.52
C ALA A 92 1.88 1.22 40.06
N PRO A 93 1.88 2.36 40.79
CA PRO A 93 1.70 2.36 42.25
C PRO A 93 0.30 1.85 42.62
N SER A 94 0.16 1.23 43.79
CA SER A 94 -1.13 0.70 44.29
C SER A 94 -2.25 1.76 44.29
N TYR A 95 -1.93 3.01 44.64
CA TYR A 95 -2.84 4.16 44.62
C TYR A 95 -3.55 4.35 43.26
N PHE A 96 -2.89 4.00 42.16
CA PHE A 96 -3.50 4.09 40.82
C PHE A 96 -4.69 3.14 40.67
N PHE A 97 -4.61 1.95 41.28
CA PHE A 97 -5.65 0.92 41.25
C PHE A 97 -6.78 1.20 42.24
N ASP A 98 -6.49 1.91 43.33
CA ASP A 98 -7.52 2.35 44.27
C ASP A 98 -8.41 3.45 43.64
N THR A 99 -7.83 4.30 42.80
CA THR A 99 -8.53 5.39 42.12
C THR A 99 -9.22 4.94 40.82
N ASN A 100 -8.67 3.93 40.13
CA ASN A 100 -9.18 3.44 38.85
C ASN A 100 -9.57 1.96 38.93
N SER A 101 -10.86 1.67 38.76
CA SER A 101 -11.36 0.29 38.72
C SER A 101 -10.65 -0.53 37.63
N ILE A 102 -10.24 -1.76 37.97
CA ILE A 102 -9.58 -2.71 37.05
C ILE A 102 -10.39 -2.91 35.77
N GLY A 103 -11.73 -2.97 35.87
CA GLY A 103 -12.62 -3.10 34.70
C GLY A 103 -12.51 -1.95 33.69
N ARG A 104 -12.37 -0.69 34.15
CA ARG A 104 -12.15 0.46 33.25
C ARG A 104 -10.80 0.39 32.55
N ILE A 105 -9.77 -0.04 33.26
CA ILE A 105 -8.41 -0.20 32.70
C ILE A 105 -8.43 -1.29 31.63
N LEU A 106 -9.03 -2.44 31.92
CA LEU A 106 -9.12 -3.56 30.99
C LEU A 106 -9.98 -3.24 29.76
N ASN A 107 -11.09 -2.51 29.95
CA ASN A 107 -11.93 -2.07 28.84
C ASN A 107 -11.18 -1.11 27.91
N ARG A 108 -10.44 -0.15 28.48
CA ARG A 108 -9.60 0.76 27.70
C ARG A 108 -8.47 0.01 26.99
N PHE A 109 -7.78 -0.88 27.70
CA PHE A 109 -6.73 -1.73 27.15
C PHE A 109 -7.22 -2.54 25.94
N SER A 110 -8.34 -3.25 26.09
CA SER A 110 -8.92 -4.09 25.03
C SER A 110 -9.40 -3.26 23.84
N LYS A 111 -10.04 -2.11 24.09
CA LYS A 111 -10.54 -1.23 23.04
C LYS A 111 -9.41 -0.56 22.25
N ASP A 112 -8.41 -0.01 22.94
CA ASP A 112 -7.28 0.67 22.31
C ASP A 112 -6.41 -0.34 21.55
N MET A 113 -6.23 -1.55 22.09
CA MET A 113 -5.45 -2.59 21.44
C MET A 113 -6.17 -3.18 20.22
N GLY A 114 -7.48 -3.43 20.30
CA GLY A 114 -8.26 -3.85 19.13
C GLY A 114 -8.24 -2.82 18.01
N PHE A 115 -8.38 -1.53 18.34
CA PHE A 115 -8.26 -0.46 17.36
C PHE A 115 -6.87 -0.41 16.69
N VAL A 116 -5.81 -0.53 17.50
CA VAL A 116 -4.43 -0.52 16.99
C VAL A 116 -4.18 -1.75 16.11
N ASP A 117 -4.61 -2.93 16.52
CA ASP A 117 -4.35 -4.18 15.79
C ASP A 117 -5.10 -4.23 14.45
N ASP A 118 -6.32 -3.67 14.38
CA ASP A 118 -7.12 -3.66 13.16
C ASP A 118 -6.72 -2.52 12.20
N MET A 119 -6.60 -1.28 12.69
CA MET A 119 -6.37 -0.11 11.83
C MET A 119 -4.90 0.18 11.55
N MET A 120 -3.99 0.02 12.54
CA MET A 120 -2.61 0.47 12.39
C MET A 120 -1.88 -0.22 11.23
N PRO A 121 -1.97 -1.55 11.03
CA PRO A 121 -1.25 -2.21 9.96
C PRO A 121 -1.72 -1.73 8.58
N PHE A 122 -3.03 -1.61 8.39
CA PHE A 122 -3.61 -1.15 7.14
C PHE A 122 -3.19 0.29 6.81
N THR A 123 -3.38 1.21 7.76
CA THR A 123 -3.00 2.63 7.56
C THR A 123 -1.51 2.81 7.37
N TYR A 124 -0.68 2.03 8.07
CA TYR A 124 0.78 2.10 7.92
C TYR A 124 1.23 1.63 6.54
N CYS A 125 0.62 0.55 6.04
CA CYS A 125 0.87 0.03 4.72
C CYS A 125 0.43 1.01 3.61
N ASP A 126 -0.75 1.60 3.74
CA ASP A 126 -1.25 2.62 2.81
C ASP A 126 -0.37 3.89 2.81
N PHE A 127 0.11 4.30 3.99
CA PHE A 127 1.06 5.40 4.13
C PHE A 127 2.39 5.10 3.42
N LEU A 128 2.97 3.92 3.63
CA LEU A 128 4.20 3.52 2.95
C LEU A 128 4.01 3.45 1.44
N GLN A 129 2.93 2.84 0.96
CA GLN A 129 2.60 2.78 -0.45
C GLN A 129 2.51 4.18 -1.07
N THR A 130 1.73 5.06 -0.46
CA THR A 130 1.58 6.44 -0.95
C THR A 130 2.91 7.19 -0.95
N LEU A 131 3.74 6.98 0.09
CA LEU A 131 5.07 7.60 0.18
C LEU A 131 5.96 7.18 -0.99
N PHE A 132 6.06 5.89 -1.27
CA PHE A 132 6.91 5.39 -2.35
C PHE A 132 6.39 5.77 -3.74
N VAL A 133 5.07 5.75 -3.97
CA VAL A 133 4.46 6.23 -5.23
C VAL A 133 4.83 7.69 -5.48
N VAL A 134 4.71 8.55 -4.47
CA VAL A 134 5.10 9.97 -4.60
C VAL A 134 6.59 10.13 -4.90
N VAL A 135 7.46 9.37 -4.22
CA VAL A 135 8.90 9.37 -4.48
C VAL A 135 9.20 8.90 -5.92
N GLY A 136 8.53 7.84 -6.38
CA GLY A 136 8.67 7.31 -7.74
C GLY A 136 8.26 8.32 -8.81
N ILE A 137 7.13 9.02 -8.62
CA ILE A 137 6.68 10.08 -9.54
C ILE A 137 7.69 11.23 -9.55
N LEU A 138 8.17 11.69 -8.38
CA LEU A 138 9.17 12.75 -8.31
C LEU A 138 10.48 12.37 -9.00
N ALA A 139 10.94 11.12 -8.82
CA ALA A 139 12.13 10.61 -9.49
C ALA A 139 11.95 10.51 -11.01
N LEU A 140 10.79 10.03 -11.48
CA LEU A 140 10.47 9.93 -12.91
C LEU A 140 10.42 11.31 -13.57
N VAL A 141 9.79 12.28 -12.92
CA VAL A 141 9.73 13.67 -13.41
C VAL A 141 11.13 14.28 -13.49
N ALA A 142 11.95 14.06 -12.45
CA ALA A 142 13.35 14.53 -12.43
C ALA A 142 14.20 13.91 -13.55
N ALA A 143 13.98 12.62 -13.87
CA ALA A 143 14.71 11.91 -14.91
C ALA A 143 14.27 12.30 -16.34
N ASN A 144 12.97 12.51 -16.58
CA ASN A 144 12.45 12.77 -17.92
C ASN A 144 12.67 14.23 -18.36
N ASN A 145 12.47 15.20 -17.48
CA ASN A 145 12.71 16.61 -17.81
C ASN A 145 13.12 17.43 -16.57
N PRO A 146 14.41 17.78 -16.42
CA PRO A 146 14.89 18.53 -15.26
C PRO A 146 14.33 19.95 -15.18
N VAL A 147 13.90 20.56 -16.30
CA VAL A 147 13.27 21.89 -16.29
C VAL A 147 11.89 21.83 -15.65
N THR A 148 11.11 20.78 -15.92
CA THR A 148 9.80 20.56 -15.28
C THR A 148 9.94 20.34 -13.77
N PHE A 149 11.02 19.68 -13.32
CA PHE A 149 11.26 19.46 -11.89
C PHE A 149 11.40 20.77 -11.10
N VAL A 150 11.99 21.81 -11.69
CA VAL A 150 12.10 23.14 -11.06
C VAL A 150 10.72 23.74 -10.76
N VAL A 151 9.72 23.50 -11.61
CA VAL A 151 8.33 23.97 -11.40
C VAL A 151 7.61 23.16 -10.32
N VAL A 152 7.98 21.90 -10.11
CA VAL A 152 7.38 21.02 -9.08
C VAL A 152 7.82 21.40 -7.68
N ILE A 153 9.05 21.88 -7.49
CA ILE A 153 9.59 22.28 -6.18
C ILE A 153 8.68 23.27 -5.42
N PRO A 154 8.29 24.44 -5.98
CA PRO A 154 7.42 25.38 -5.27
C PRO A 154 6.05 24.80 -4.94
N ILE A 155 5.51 23.90 -5.80
CA ILE A 155 4.25 23.21 -5.55
C ILE A 155 4.38 22.28 -4.33
N VAL A 156 5.46 21.49 -4.25
CA VAL A 156 5.71 20.60 -3.10
C VAL A 156 5.86 21.40 -1.80
N ILE A 157 6.55 22.54 -1.84
CA ILE A 157 6.66 23.44 -0.69
C ILE A 157 5.29 23.96 -0.25
N MET A 158 4.46 24.44 -1.19
CA MET A 158 3.10 24.88 -0.90
C MET A 158 2.25 23.76 -0.28
N PHE A 159 2.30 22.55 -0.85
CA PHE A 159 1.61 21.37 -0.31
C PHE A 159 2.07 21.02 1.10
N TRP A 160 3.37 21.18 1.39
CA TRP A 160 3.90 20.93 2.72
C TRP A 160 3.34 21.91 3.77
N PHE A 161 3.25 23.21 3.42
CA PHE A 161 2.59 24.20 4.26
C PHE A 161 1.10 23.90 4.45
N LEU A 162 0.38 23.59 3.37
CA LEU A 162 -1.04 23.25 3.41
C LEU A 162 -1.29 22.02 4.29
N ARG A 163 -0.47 20.97 4.14
CA ARG A 163 -0.52 19.76 4.98
C ARG A 163 -0.31 20.09 6.46
N SER A 164 0.67 20.93 6.78
CA SER A 164 0.95 21.33 8.17
C SER A 164 -0.24 22.06 8.79
N TYR A 165 -0.85 22.99 8.04
CA TYR A 165 -2.06 23.69 8.48
C TYR A 165 -3.25 22.74 8.63
N TYR A 166 -3.53 21.92 7.60
CA TYR A 166 -4.61 20.93 7.60
C TYR A 166 -4.50 19.95 8.77
N MET A 167 -3.29 19.46 9.07
CA MET A 167 -3.08 18.51 10.18
C MET A 167 -3.38 19.13 11.54
N LYS A 168 -3.10 20.42 11.75
CA LYS A 168 -3.48 21.13 12.97
C LYS A 168 -4.99 21.24 13.08
N THR A 169 -5.65 21.73 12.02
CA THR A 169 -7.11 21.90 11.98
C THR A 169 -7.85 20.57 12.13
N SER A 170 -7.42 19.53 11.42
CA SER A 170 -8.04 18.19 11.48
C SER A 170 -8.00 17.58 12.88
N ARG A 171 -6.90 17.77 13.62
CA ARG A 171 -6.78 17.31 15.01
C ARG A 171 -7.78 18.00 15.93
N GLU A 172 -7.94 19.32 15.78
CA GLU A 172 -8.88 20.10 16.56
C GLU A 172 -10.34 19.72 16.23
N VAL A 173 -10.67 19.55 14.95
CA VAL A 173 -12.01 19.10 14.53
C VAL A 173 -12.32 17.72 15.11
N LYS A 174 -11.39 16.76 15.03
CA LYS A 174 -11.56 15.43 15.65
C LYS A 174 -11.71 15.49 17.16
N ARG A 175 -11.01 16.41 17.83
CA ARG A 175 -11.15 16.64 19.28
C ARG A 175 -12.55 17.15 19.62
N ILE A 176 -13.06 18.13 18.86
CA ILE A 176 -14.41 18.68 19.05
C ILE A 176 -15.47 17.61 18.80
N GLU A 177 -15.34 16.79 17.74
CA GLU A 177 -16.24 15.65 17.50
C GLU A 177 -16.21 14.62 18.64
N GLY A 178 -15.06 14.41 19.26
CA GLY A 178 -14.94 13.53 20.43
C GLY A 178 -15.71 14.04 21.64
N ILE A 179 -15.66 15.36 21.88
CA ILE A 179 -16.36 16.02 23.00
C ILE A 179 -17.88 16.11 22.72
N SER A 180 -18.29 16.42 21.50
CA SER A 180 -19.72 16.53 21.15
C SER A 180 -20.44 15.20 21.24
N LYS A 181 -19.81 14.10 20.81
CA LYS A 181 -20.36 12.75 20.98
C LYS A 181 -20.57 12.42 22.46
N TYR A 182 -19.64 12.77 23.35
CA TYR A 182 -19.80 12.56 24.79
C TYR A 182 -21.01 13.34 25.35
N PHE A 183 -21.21 14.59 24.93
CA PHE A 183 -22.34 15.40 25.39
C PHE A 183 -23.70 14.90 24.87
N ALA A 184 -23.75 14.34 23.67
CA ALA A 184 -25.01 13.83 23.08
C ALA A 184 -25.51 12.51 23.69
N TYR A 185 -24.68 11.78 24.46
CA TYR A 185 -25.05 10.56 25.18
C TYR A 185 -25.38 10.79 26.67
N VAL A 186 -25.33 12.04 27.15
CA VAL A 186 -25.73 12.46 28.51
C VAL A 186 -27.10 13.11 28.44
#